data_AF-A0AAW1KB83-F1
#
_entry.id   AF-A0AAW1KB83-F1
#
_cell.length_a   1.000
_cell.length_b   1.000
_cell.length_c   1.000
_cell.angle_alpha   90.00
_cell.angle_beta   90.00
_cell.angle_gamma   90.00
#
_symmetry.space_group_name_H-M   'P 1'
#
loop_
_entity.id
_entity.type
_entity.pdbx_description
1 polymer ?
#
loop_
_entity_poly.entity_id
_entity_poly.type
_entity_poly.pdbx_seq_one_letter_code
_entity_poly.pdbx_strand_id
1 'polypeptide(L)'
;MKRTTTITITPLLHFASSLFFVVLLKSVLADSSYQEKKLLDLQSFQLKHLHHNALATCFSHKSSRKEDSTRLEIKHKDFCFKKSTDPYLRLKQRLILDTKQVQFLQSQIRKSISTKTQKQSDTRIPITSGTRLQILNYVITMNLGGKNMTVIVDTGSDLTWVQCQPCKSCYTQNEPLYNPTTSVTYRPIPCNSSDCRSFQDASGNPGPCGYRQSGCNYLVNYGDGSYTRGELGKERVILGKAMINKFVFGCGRSNKGLFGGASGLMGLGNSALSFVTQTSNQFGGVFSYCLPSSDLGDSGSLNLGGNYSMYKNVTPISYTKMVHSPGLSTFYMLNLTGIRVGGVGLNSTSFGQNGVLLDSGTVITRLPPSVYTALKAEFVKQFSGFPEAPAFSILDTCFNLSTYKEVNIPTVQMAFEGNAELNVHVNGIFYFVKPDASQICLAFASLMYEDEIAIIGNYQQQNLRVVYDTKQFVVGFAEEECSFD
;
A
#
# COMPACT_ATOMS: atom_id res chain seq x y z
N MET A 1 -41.14 -13.51 -73.21
CA MET A 1 -40.84 -14.61 -72.27
C MET A 1 -41.48 -14.24 -70.94
N LYS A 2 -42.61 -14.88 -70.57
CA LYS A 2 -42.73 -16.02 -69.65
C LYS A 2 -42.24 -15.69 -68.22
N ARG A 3 -43.04 -15.72 -67.14
CA ARG A 3 -44.50 -15.85 -66.90
C ARG A 3 -44.68 -15.42 -65.41
N THR A 4 -45.58 -14.52 -65.00
CA THR A 4 -46.98 -14.79 -64.54
C THR A 4 -47.06 -16.06 -63.66
N THR A 5 -47.64 -16.07 -62.44
CA THR A 5 -48.98 -15.54 -62.09
C THR A 5 -49.18 -15.41 -60.57
N THR A 6 -50.01 -14.44 -60.14
CA THR A 6 -50.51 -14.22 -58.77
C THR A 6 -51.72 -15.11 -58.44
N ILE A 7 -51.81 -15.72 -57.25
CA ILE A 7 -53.11 -16.14 -56.66
C ILE A 7 -53.11 -15.85 -55.16
N THR A 8 -54.13 -15.12 -54.72
CA THR A 8 -54.50 -14.86 -53.31
C THR A 8 -55.77 -15.61 -52.95
N ILE A 9 -55.76 -16.46 -51.89
CA ILE A 9 -56.98 -16.86 -51.16
C ILE A 9 -56.67 -17.04 -49.66
N THR A 10 -57.28 -16.21 -48.83
CA THR A 10 -57.65 -16.45 -47.42
C THR A 10 -59.18 -16.70 -47.35
N PRO A 11 -59.88 -16.94 -46.22
CA PRO A 11 -59.50 -17.25 -44.81
C PRO A 11 -60.27 -18.48 -44.23
N LEU A 12 -60.57 -18.47 -42.90
CA LEU A 12 -61.41 -19.36 -42.05
C LEU A 12 -60.76 -20.65 -41.48
N LEU A 13 -61.16 -21.20 -40.33
CA LEU A 13 -61.70 -20.76 -39.01
C LEU A 13 -62.19 -22.03 -38.25
N HIS A 14 -62.10 -22.04 -36.90
CA HIS A 14 -62.58 -23.10 -35.98
C HIS A 14 -61.87 -24.48 -36.07
N PHE A 15 -61.94 -25.41 -35.10
CA PHE A 15 -62.55 -25.52 -33.75
C PHE A 15 -61.40 -25.87 -32.74
N ALA A 16 -61.25 -25.22 -31.57
CA ALA A 16 -62.01 -25.39 -30.32
C ALA A 16 -61.96 -26.80 -29.67
N SER A 17 -61.24 -26.93 -28.55
CA SER A 17 -61.50 -27.89 -27.46
C SER A 17 -60.63 -27.58 -26.22
N SER A 18 -61.31 -27.32 -25.08
CA SER A 18 -61.16 -27.97 -23.75
C SER A 18 -59.77 -28.34 -23.20
N LEU A 19 -59.45 -28.22 -21.89
CA LEU A 19 -60.20 -27.78 -20.71
C LEU A 19 -59.20 -27.40 -19.59
N PHE A 20 -59.66 -26.63 -18.60
CA PHE A 20 -59.04 -26.35 -17.29
C PHE A 20 -57.94 -27.29 -16.77
N PHE A 21 -56.81 -26.71 -16.35
CA PHE A 21 -56.15 -27.13 -15.10
C PHE A 21 -55.50 -25.92 -14.41
N VAL A 22 -56.17 -25.39 -13.38
CA VAL A 22 -55.58 -24.45 -12.41
C VAL A 22 -55.15 -25.29 -11.20
N VAL A 23 -53.85 -25.49 -11.03
CA VAL A 23 -53.25 -25.98 -9.78
C VAL A 23 -52.04 -25.12 -9.44
N LEU A 24 -51.99 -24.67 -8.19
CA LEU A 24 -50.87 -23.90 -7.65
C LEU A 24 -49.60 -24.75 -7.63
N LEU A 25 -48.48 -24.16 -8.06
CA LEU A 25 -47.17 -24.50 -7.48
C LEU A 25 -46.43 -23.21 -7.08
N LYS A 26 -46.71 -22.73 -5.86
CA LYS A 26 -45.74 -21.94 -5.10
C LYS A 26 -44.72 -22.92 -4.52
N SER A 27 -43.54 -23.05 -5.11
CA SER A 27 -42.39 -23.66 -4.42
C SER A 27 -41.07 -23.29 -5.08
N VAL A 28 -40.26 -22.53 -4.35
CA VAL A 28 -38.80 -22.51 -4.44
C VAL A 28 -38.23 -22.19 -5.83
N LEU A 29 -38.26 -20.90 -6.20
CA LEU A 29 -37.02 -20.33 -6.75
C LEU A 29 -36.03 -20.33 -5.60
N ALA A 30 -35.12 -21.30 -5.60
CA ALA A 30 -33.96 -21.26 -4.73
C ALA A 30 -33.12 -20.07 -5.18
N ASP A 31 -33.02 -19.07 -4.31
CA ASP A 31 -32.05 -18.00 -4.44
C ASP A 31 -30.65 -18.58 -4.17
N SER A 32 -30.14 -19.36 -5.13
CA SER A 32 -28.76 -19.84 -5.13
C SER A 32 -27.85 -18.68 -5.53
N SER A 33 -27.80 -17.66 -4.67
CA SER A 33 -26.69 -16.72 -4.58
C SER A 33 -25.42 -17.57 -4.52
N TYR A 34 -24.71 -17.64 -5.65
CA TYR A 34 -23.50 -18.44 -5.81
C TYR A 34 -22.40 -17.77 -4.98
N GLN A 35 -22.33 -18.11 -3.69
CA GLN A 35 -21.40 -17.50 -2.75
C GLN A 35 -19.98 -17.86 -3.16
N GLU A 36 -19.29 -16.91 -3.80
CA GLU A 36 -17.89 -17.05 -4.13
C GLU A 36 -17.06 -17.12 -2.85
N LYS A 37 -16.44 -18.27 -2.60
CA LYS A 37 -15.53 -18.45 -1.47
C LYS A 37 -14.16 -18.93 -1.95
N LYS A 38 -13.10 -18.45 -1.31
CA LYS A 38 -11.74 -18.96 -1.48
C LYS A 38 -11.33 -19.71 -0.21
N LEU A 39 -10.52 -20.75 -0.38
CA LEU A 39 -10.00 -21.56 0.72
C LEU A 39 -8.83 -20.82 1.39
N LEU A 40 -8.91 -20.63 2.70
CA LEU A 40 -7.80 -20.15 3.54
C LEU A 40 -7.27 -21.33 4.36
N ASP A 41 -6.06 -21.79 4.02
CA ASP A 41 -5.31 -22.76 4.82
C ASP A 41 -4.64 -22.07 6.02
N LEU A 42 -5.00 -22.48 7.22
CA LEU A 42 -4.50 -21.95 8.49
C LEU A 42 -3.22 -22.67 8.95
N GLN A 43 -2.96 -23.88 8.44
CA GLN A 43 -1.77 -24.66 8.78
C GLN A 43 -0.51 -24.09 8.14
N SER A 44 -0.56 -23.62 6.88
CA SER A 44 0.57 -22.93 6.26
C SER A 44 1.00 -21.69 7.05
N PHE A 45 0.06 -20.89 7.57
CA PHE A 45 0.38 -19.74 8.44
C PHE A 45 1.03 -20.16 9.77
N GLN A 46 0.52 -21.19 10.44
CA GLN A 46 1.15 -21.72 11.67
C GLN A 46 2.59 -22.21 11.42
N LEU A 47 2.83 -22.93 10.32
CA LEU A 47 4.15 -23.47 9.98
C LEU A 47 5.14 -22.37 9.56
N LYS A 48 4.69 -21.37 8.79
CA LYS A 48 5.50 -20.21 8.38
C LYS A 48 5.92 -19.36 9.58
N HIS A 49 5.07 -19.25 10.61
CA HIS A 49 5.43 -18.54 11.84
C HIS A 49 6.37 -19.34 12.77
N LEU A 50 6.40 -20.67 12.71
CA LEU A 50 7.31 -21.48 13.53
C LEU A 50 8.81 -21.25 13.21
N HIS A 51 9.14 -20.74 12.02
CA HIS A 51 10.52 -20.31 11.70
C HIS A 51 10.96 -18.98 12.35
N HIS A 52 10.08 -18.26 13.07
CA HIS A 52 10.39 -16.91 13.58
C HIS A 52 11.42 -16.80 14.73
N ASN A 53 11.94 -17.90 15.28
CA ASN A 53 12.85 -17.86 16.45
C ASN A 53 14.33 -18.18 16.15
N ALA A 54 14.73 -18.32 14.88
CA ALA A 54 16.10 -18.67 14.52
C ALA A 54 16.66 -17.83 13.37
N LEU A 55 17.05 -16.57 13.65
CA LEU A 55 18.24 -15.87 13.08
C LEU A 55 18.23 -14.36 13.42
N ALA A 56 18.77 -14.00 14.58
CA ALA A 56 19.24 -12.65 14.87
C ALA A 56 20.38 -12.71 15.89
N THR A 57 21.62 -12.51 15.45
CA THR A 57 22.79 -12.36 16.34
C THR A 57 23.59 -11.13 15.98
N CYS A 58 23.87 -10.35 17.03
CA CYS A 58 24.49 -9.04 17.03
C CYS A 58 25.83 -8.95 16.30
N PHE A 59 26.07 -7.81 15.66
CA PHE A 59 27.41 -7.30 15.36
C PHE A 59 27.58 -5.89 15.93
N SER A 60 28.40 -5.76 16.97
CA SER A 60 28.97 -4.49 17.41
C SER A 60 30.23 -4.77 18.24
N HIS A 61 31.39 -4.82 17.58
CA HIS A 61 32.67 -4.74 18.28
C HIS A 61 33.04 -3.28 18.54
N LYS A 62 33.28 -2.93 19.81
CA LYS A 62 34.14 -1.79 20.15
C LYS A 62 35.45 -2.32 20.73
N SER A 63 36.55 -2.00 20.07
CA SER A 63 37.89 -2.18 20.61
C SER A 63 38.28 -0.92 21.39
N SER A 64 38.88 -1.10 22.56
CA SER A 64 39.69 -0.07 23.21
C SER A 64 41.08 -0.64 23.48
N ARG A 65 42.14 0.08 23.08
CA ARG A 65 43.52 -0.27 23.39
C ARG A 65 44.01 0.53 24.60
N LYS A 66 44.61 -0.16 25.56
CA LYS A 66 45.72 0.32 26.41
C LYS A 66 46.77 -0.79 26.45
N GLU A 67 47.99 -0.43 26.80
CA GLU A 67 49.21 -1.17 26.38
C GLU A 67 49.26 -2.65 26.81
N ASP A 68 49.83 -3.44 25.90
CA ASP A 68 50.34 -4.82 26.02
C ASP A 68 49.42 -5.97 26.47
N SER A 69 48.10 -5.81 26.49
CA SER A 69 47.21 -6.99 26.34
C SER A 69 45.84 -6.69 25.73
N THR A 70 45.39 -7.55 24.81
CA THR A 70 44.01 -7.50 24.27
C THR A 70 43.09 -8.32 25.17
N ARG A 71 42.36 -7.65 26.08
CA ARG A 71 41.26 -8.27 26.83
C ARG A 71 39.97 -8.26 26.01
N LEU A 72 39.50 -9.44 25.62
CA LEU A 72 38.18 -9.63 25.03
C LEU A 72 37.16 -9.93 26.15
N GLU A 73 36.15 -9.06 26.29
CA GLU A 73 35.01 -9.35 27.17
C GLU A 73 34.04 -10.31 26.46
N ILE A 74 34.05 -11.58 26.86
CA ILE A 74 33.11 -12.58 26.34
C ILE A 74 31.81 -12.51 27.16
N LYS A 75 30.70 -12.14 26.51
CA LYS A 75 29.36 -12.15 27.13
C LYS A 75 28.49 -13.26 26.53
N HIS A 76 27.74 -13.93 27.41
CA HIS A 76 26.78 -14.97 27.02
C HIS A 76 25.63 -14.36 26.19
N LYS A 77 25.08 -15.15 25.26
CA LYS A 77 24.08 -14.72 24.26
C LYS A 77 22.82 -14.07 24.86
N ASP A 78 22.49 -14.41 26.10
CA ASP A 78 21.29 -13.93 26.80
C ASP A 78 21.40 -12.47 27.30
N PHE A 79 22.59 -11.85 27.25
CA PHE A 79 22.75 -10.42 27.61
C PHE A 79 21.92 -9.49 26.69
N CYS A 80 21.53 -9.98 25.50
CA CYS A 80 20.70 -9.24 24.55
C CYS A 80 19.19 -9.28 24.85
N PHE A 81 18.73 -10.09 25.81
CA PHE A 81 17.28 -10.35 26.01
C PHE A 81 16.82 -10.31 27.47
N LYS A 82 16.63 -9.09 28.01
CA LYS A 82 15.60 -8.76 29.02
C LYS A 82 15.05 -7.37 28.66
N LYS A 83 13.75 -7.10 28.58
CA LYS A 83 12.56 -7.84 29.04
C LYS A 83 11.42 -7.67 27.99
N SER A 84 10.49 -8.61 27.96
CA SER A 84 9.35 -8.62 27.02
C SER A 84 8.64 -7.26 26.90
N THR A 85 8.51 -6.77 25.67
CA THR A 85 7.34 -6.00 25.25
C THR A 85 6.46 -6.93 24.44
N ASP A 86 5.23 -7.12 24.89
CA ASP A 86 4.28 -8.04 24.28
C ASP A 86 4.12 -7.77 22.77
N PRO A 87 4.38 -8.76 21.88
CA PRO A 87 4.18 -8.62 20.45
C PRO A 87 2.77 -8.14 20.08
N TYR A 88 1.75 -8.54 20.85
CA TYR A 88 0.37 -8.12 20.69
C TYR A 88 0.18 -6.62 20.98
N LEU A 89 0.76 -6.11 22.08
CA LEU A 89 0.77 -4.68 22.40
C LEU A 89 1.48 -3.84 21.33
N ARG A 90 2.62 -4.32 20.84
CA ARG A 90 3.41 -3.65 19.79
C ARG A 90 2.67 -3.60 18.45
N LEU A 91 1.98 -4.68 18.10
CA LEU A 91 1.12 -4.71 16.92
C LEU A 91 -0.09 -3.79 17.07
N LYS A 92 -0.72 -3.76 18.24
CA LYS A 92 -1.83 -2.84 18.57
C LYS A 92 -1.40 -1.38 18.39
N GLN A 93 -0.20 -1.03 18.85
CA GLN A 93 0.41 0.28 18.65
C GLN A 93 0.55 0.63 17.16
N ARG A 94 1.07 -0.28 16.31
CA ARG A 94 1.18 -0.02 14.86
C ARG A 94 -0.18 0.32 14.23
N LEU A 95 -1.23 -0.43 14.54
CA LEU A 95 -2.58 -0.17 14.02
C LEU A 95 -3.23 1.13 14.57
N ILE A 96 -2.98 1.49 15.84
CA ILE A 96 -3.39 2.79 16.41
C ILE A 96 -2.77 3.96 15.61
N LEU A 97 -1.61 3.74 15.02
CA LEU A 97 -0.83 4.79 14.39
C LEU A 97 -1.05 4.83 12.87
N ASP A 98 -1.32 3.68 12.25
CA ASP A 98 -1.97 3.57 10.93
C ASP A 98 -3.29 4.38 10.88
N THR A 99 -4.08 4.35 11.96
CA THR A 99 -5.29 5.19 12.10
C THR A 99 -5.00 6.68 12.01
N LYS A 100 -3.89 7.11 12.60
CA LYS A 100 -3.48 8.50 12.57
C LYS A 100 -2.95 8.87 11.17
N GLN A 101 -2.24 7.97 10.46
CA GLN A 101 -1.79 8.19 9.07
C GLN A 101 -2.95 8.64 8.18
N VAL A 102 -4.04 7.88 8.24
CA VAL A 102 -5.32 8.17 7.59
C VAL A 102 -5.80 9.59 7.93
N GLN A 103 -5.88 9.96 9.22
CA GLN A 103 -6.43 11.25 9.68
C GLN A 103 -5.73 12.48 9.12
N PHE A 104 -4.42 12.44 8.85
CA PHE A 104 -3.74 13.59 8.23
C PHE A 104 -3.59 13.48 6.73
N LEU A 105 -3.70 12.29 6.13
CA LEU A 105 -3.96 12.20 4.70
C LEU A 105 -5.23 13.02 4.39
N GLN A 106 -6.32 12.87 5.16
CA GLN A 106 -7.52 13.74 5.07
C GLN A 106 -7.21 15.25 5.13
N SER A 107 -6.17 15.66 5.88
CA SER A 107 -5.79 17.07 6.03
C SER A 107 -4.99 17.66 4.87
N GLN A 108 -4.18 16.85 4.18
CA GLN A 108 -3.27 17.30 3.10
C GLN A 108 -3.96 17.54 1.76
N ILE A 109 -5.14 16.95 1.59
CA ILE A 109 -6.00 16.84 0.39
C ILE A 109 -6.46 18.19 -0.23
N ARG A 110 -5.94 19.33 0.25
CA ARG A 110 -6.47 20.66 0.00
C ARG A 110 -5.66 21.56 -0.96
N LYS A 111 -4.49 21.18 -1.53
CA LYS A 111 -3.66 22.14 -2.35
C LYS A 111 -2.76 21.58 -3.50
N SER A 112 -3.09 22.01 -4.73
CA SER A 112 -2.18 22.41 -5.85
C SER A 112 -1.45 21.37 -6.77
N ILE A 113 -0.85 21.90 -7.85
CA ILE A 113 -0.83 21.44 -9.28
C ILE A 113 0.42 22.06 -9.98
N SER A 114 1.07 21.58 -11.06
CA SER A 114 1.29 20.28 -11.76
C SER A 114 2.35 20.52 -12.90
N THR A 115 2.72 19.53 -13.75
CA THR A 115 3.89 19.63 -14.69
C THR A 115 3.75 18.90 -16.06
N LYS A 116 4.79 18.94 -16.93
CA LYS A 116 4.89 18.32 -18.30
C LYS A 116 6.12 17.38 -18.45
N THR A 117 6.29 16.73 -19.61
CA THR A 117 6.89 15.37 -19.76
C THR A 117 7.86 15.21 -20.96
N GLN A 118 8.91 14.36 -20.89
CA GLN A 118 9.26 13.39 -21.99
C GLN A 118 10.36 12.32 -21.72
N LYS A 119 10.11 11.10 -22.27
CA LYS A 119 10.99 9.92 -22.56
C LYS A 119 11.46 9.01 -21.40
N GLN A 120 11.91 7.80 -21.77
CA GLN A 120 11.78 6.57 -20.94
C GLN A 120 12.89 5.51 -21.18
N SER A 121 13.10 4.68 -20.14
CA SER A 121 14.05 3.60 -19.85
C SER A 121 13.39 2.76 -18.73
N ASP A 122 13.86 1.53 -18.43
CA ASP A 122 13.22 0.65 -17.44
C ASP A 122 14.19 0.09 -16.37
N THR A 123 13.68 -0.27 -15.18
CA THR A 123 14.43 -1.02 -14.13
C THR A 123 13.49 -1.79 -13.19
N ARG A 124 13.95 -2.91 -12.63
CA ARG A 124 13.20 -3.81 -11.70
C ARG A 124 14.01 -4.00 -10.41
N ILE A 125 13.35 -3.87 -9.27
CA ILE A 125 13.94 -3.83 -7.91
C ILE A 125 13.14 -4.74 -6.97
N PRO A 126 13.78 -5.51 -6.07
CA PRO A 126 13.06 -6.31 -5.08
C PRO A 126 12.38 -5.42 -4.04
N ILE A 127 11.11 -5.68 -3.76
CA ILE A 127 10.36 -5.07 -2.65
C ILE A 127 10.05 -6.14 -1.61
N THR A 128 10.25 -5.84 -0.32
CA THR A 128 10.12 -6.82 0.77
C THR A 128 9.28 -6.26 1.92
N SER A 129 8.73 -7.16 2.73
CA SER A 129 7.99 -6.79 3.94
C SER A 129 8.93 -6.17 5.00
N GLY A 130 8.57 -4.98 5.50
CA GLY A 130 9.33 -4.26 6.53
C GLY A 130 9.19 -4.83 7.95
N THR A 131 8.58 -6.01 8.13
CA THR A 131 8.42 -6.67 9.44
C THR A 131 9.74 -6.84 10.18
N ARG A 132 10.83 -7.19 9.48
CA ARG A 132 12.22 -7.25 10.02
C ARG A 132 12.72 -5.89 10.50
N LEU A 133 12.30 -4.80 9.84
CA LEU A 133 12.56 -3.41 10.23
C LEU A 133 11.52 -2.87 11.23
N GLN A 134 10.74 -3.75 11.87
CA GLN A 134 9.80 -3.38 12.92
C GLN A 134 8.57 -2.57 12.47
N ILE A 135 8.26 -2.53 11.18
CA ILE A 135 7.12 -1.83 10.58
C ILE A 135 6.17 -2.82 9.88
N LEU A 136 5.06 -2.34 9.31
CA LEU A 136 4.13 -3.13 8.49
C LEU A 136 4.09 -2.67 7.02
N ASN A 137 4.89 -1.66 6.66
CA ASN A 137 5.03 -1.19 5.30
C ASN A 137 6.05 -2.01 4.53
N TYR A 138 6.01 -1.87 3.20
CA TYR A 138 6.96 -2.47 2.29
C TYR A 138 8.19 -1.58 2.09
N VAL A 139 9.34 -2.20 1.86
CA VAL A 139 10.63 -1.50 1.74
C VAL A 139 11.44 -1.97 0.52
N ILE A 140 12.22 -1.04 -0.01
CA ILE A 140 13.25 -1.26 -1.04
C ILE A 140 14.58 -0.71 -0.55
N THR A 141 15.69 -1.25 -1.06
CA THR A 141 17.02 -0.68 -0.83
C THR A 141 17.46 0.12 -2.06
N MET A 142 17.76 1.40 -1.86
CA MET A 142 18.39 2.28 -2.85
C MET A 142 19.82 2.63 -2.42
N ASN A 143 20.68 2.99 -3.37
CA ASN A 143 21.98 3.57 -3.06
C ASN A 143 21.89 5.10 -3.18
N LEU A 144 22.24 5.82 -2.12
CA LEU A 144 22.30 7.28 -2.07
C LEU A 144 23.75 7.70 -1.82
N GLY A 145 24.38 8.37 -2.79
CA GLY A 145 25.75 8.88 -2.63
C GLY A 145 26.82 7.81 -2.35
N GLY A 146 26.61 6.57 -2.78
CA GLY A 146 27.50 5.44 -2.48
C GLY A 146 27.15 4.67 -1.19
N LYS A 147 26.05 5.00 -0.50
CA LYS A 147 25.58 4.30 0.70
C LYS A 147 24.21 3.65 0.46
N ASN A 148 24.04 2.40 0.89
CA ASN A 148 22.74 1.74 0.82
C ASN A 148 21.81 2.29 1.91
N MET A 149 20.55 2.52 1.53
CA MET A 149 19.47 3.08 2.35
C MET A 149 18.21 2.27 2.06
N THR A 150 17.71 1.53 3.06
CA THR A 150 16.45 0.81 2.96
C THR A 150 15.33 1.72 3.41
N VAL A 151 14.39 2.00 2.50
CA VAL A 151 13.37 3.03 2.64
C VAL A 151 11.97 2.46 2.43
N ILE A 152 11.01 3.04 3.14
CA ILE A 152 9.58 2.72 3.01
C ILE A 152 9.08 3.16 1.64
N VAL A 153 8.30 2.31 0.96
CA VAL A 153 7.64 2.65 -0.31
C VAL A 153 6.24 3.19 0.00
N ASP A 154 6.01 4.45 -0.36
CA ASP A 154 4.81 5.20 0.02
C ASP A 154 4.25 5.99 -1.17
N THR A 155 3.12 5.53 -1.73
CA THR A 155 2.38 6.27 -2.77
C THR A 155 1.50 7.39 -2.22
N GLY A 156 1.27 7.45 -0.90
CA GLY A 156 0.56 8.50 -0.19
C GLY A 156 1.44 9.69 0.23
N SER A 157 2.72 9.74 -0.15
CA SER A 157 3.53 10.95 0.04
C SER A 157 4.55 11.22 -1.07
N ASP A 158 5.01 12.48 -1.09
CA ASP A 158 5.81 13.03 -2.16
C ASP A 158 7.32 12.99 -1.89
N LEU A 159 7.78 13.54 -0.76
CA LEU A 159 9.21 13.73 -0.55
C LEU A 159 9.91 12.42 -0.22
N THR A 160 10.86 12.01 -1.07
CA THR A 160 11.86 11.00 -0.69
C THR A 160 12.87 11.62 0.27
N TRP A 161 13.13 11.00 1.43
CA TRP A 161 14.07 11.50 2.44
C TRP A 161 14.76 10.35 3.20
N VAL A 162 15.91 10.66 3.80
CA VAL A 162 16.65 9.75 4.71
C VAL A 162 17.19 10.51 5.92
N GLN A 163 17.51 9.81 7.01
CA GLN A 163 18.15 10.45 8.16
C GLN A 163 19.63 10.77 7.91
N CYS A 164 20.07 11.98 8.29
CA CYS A 164 21.37 12.54 7.94
C CYS A 164 22.27 12.92 9.13
N GLN A 165 23.60 12.85 8.95
CA GLN A 165 24.60 13.37 9.89
C GLN A 165 24.98 14.84 9.64
N PRO A 166 25.06 15.71 10.67
CA PRO A 166 24.66 15.46 12.05
C PRO A 166 23.12 15.32 12.16
N CYS A 167 22.67 14.49 13.08
CA CYS A 167 21.26 14.44 13.49
C CYS A 167 21.10 14.94 14.91
N LYS A 168 20.07 15.76 15.15
CA LYS A 168 19.74 16.33 16.47
C LYS A 168 18.78 15.42 17.26
N SER A 169 17.82 14.79 16.58
CA SER A 169 16.86 13.88 17.20
C SER A 169 16.39 12.89 16.14
N CYS A 170 16.99 11.69 16.11
CA CYS A 170 16.67 10.63 15.16
C CYS A 170 16.16 9.41 15.92
N TYR A 171 15.30 8.62 15.28
CA TYR A 171 15.03 7.26 15.70
C TYR A 171 16.20 6.35 15.27
N THR A 172 16.37 5.21 15.95
CA THR A 172 17.41 4.23 15.61
C THR A 172 17.02 3.47 14.35
N GLN A 173 17.84 3.58 13.30
CA GLN A 173 17.73 2.80 12.06
C GLN A 173 18.81 1.71 11.98
N ASN A 174 18.64 0.75 11.08
CA ASN A 174 19.56 -0.38 10.92
C ASN A 174 20.86 0.00 10.17
N GLU A 175 20.75 0.81 9.12
CA GLU A 175 21.90 1.27 8.33
C GLU A 175 22.52 2.53 8.96
N PRO A 176 23.79 2.88 8.69
CA PRO A 176 24.35 4.15 9.16
C PRO A 176 23.62 5.36 8.57
N LEU A 177 23.41 6.39 9.40
CA LEU A 177 22.90 7.70 8.96
C LEU A 177 23.72 8.23 7.77
N TYR A 178 23.06 8.74 6.73
CA TYR A 178 23.73 9.27 5.56
C TYR A 178 24.57 10.51 5.92
N ASN A 179 25.84 10.57 5.51
CA ASN A 179 26.70 11.72 5.78
C ASN A 179 26.98 12.54 4.50
N PRO A 180 26.29 13.68 4.29
CA PRO A 180 26.48 14.52 3.10
C PRO A 180 27.90 15.05 2.94
N THR A 181 28.67 15.24 4.01
CA THR A 181 30.06 15.76 3.90
C THR A 181 31.03 14.74 3.32
N THR A 182 30.65 13.45 3.28
CA THR A 182 31.46 12.37 2.71
C THR A 182 31.18 12.09 1.24
N SER A 183 30.17 12.73 0.65
CA SER A 183 29.79 12.54 -0.74
C SER A 183 30.29 13.67 -1.63
N VAL A 184 31.04 13.31 -2.67
CA VAL A 184 31.49 14.25 -3.71
C VAL A 184 30.37 14.68 -4.65
N THR A 185 29.26 13.95 -4.71
CA THR A 185 28.08 14.25 -5.56
C THR A 185 26.97 15.00 -4.84
N TYR A 186 26.98 15.05 -3.50
CA TYR A 186 26.02 15.83 -2.72
C TYR A 186 26.15 17.34 -2.97
N ARG A 187 25.03 18.04 -3.17
CA ARG A 187 24.96 19.50 -3.25
C ARG A 187 23.77 20.01 -2.42
N PRO A 188 23.95 20.96 -1.49
CA PRO A 188 22.83 21.54 -0.76
C PRO A 188 21.94 22.37 -1.71
N ILE A 189 20.64 22.46 -1.44
CA ILE A 189 19.72 23.28 -2.22
C ILE A 189 19.59 24.69 -1.61
N PRO A 190 19.96 25.77 -2.33
CA PRO A 190 19.78 27.14 -1.85
C PRO A 190 18.31 27.53 -1.71
N CYS A 191 18.01 28.43 -0.76
CA CYS A 191 16.66 28.94 -0.50
C CYS A 191 15.97 29.54 -1.74
N ASN A 192 16.71 30.25 -2.59
CA ASN A 192 16.20 30.95 -3.76
C ASN A 192 16.12 30.07 -5.03
N SER A 193 16.41 28.77 -4.93
CA SER A 193 16.30 27.82 -6.04
C SER A 193 14.85 27.57 -6.47
N SER A 194 14.67 27.11 -7.70
CA SER A 194 13.37 26.59 -8.16
C SER A 194 12.93 25.36 -7.37
N ASP A 195 13.86 24.46 -7.03
CA ASP A 195 13.57 23.24 -6.28
C ASP A 195 12.96 23.55 -4.90
N CYS A 196 13.44 24.61 -4.24
CA CYS A 196 12.90 25.04 -2.94
C CYS A 196 11.49 25.64 -3.07
N ARG A 197 11.20 26.39 -4.14
CA ARG A 197 9.84 26.87 -4.44
C ARG A 197 8.89 25.71 -4.71
N SER A 198 9.30 24.75 -5.54
CA SER A 198 8.51 23.53 -5.79
C SER A 198 8.18 22.76 -4.51
N PHE A 199 9.03 22.78 -3.48
CA PHE A 199 8.70 22.23 -2.16
C PHE A 199 7.63 23.05 -1.42
N GLN A 200 7.74 24.38 -1.44
CA GLN A 200 6.78 25.27 -0.80
C GLN A 200 5.39 25.13 -1.43
N ASP A 201 5.34 25.03 -2.76
CA ASP A 201 4.12 24.82 -3.52
C ASP A 201 3.49 23.44 -3.21
N ALA A 202 4.28 22.36 -3.29
CA ALA A 202 3.79 20.99 -3.09
C ALA A 202 3.41 20.66 -1.64
N SER A 203 4.15 21.16 -0.65
CA SER A 203 3.91 20.82 0.77
C SER A 203 2.94 21.76 1.49
N GLY A 204 2.59 22.89 0.86
CA GLY A 204 1.83 23.99 1.50
C GLY A 204 2.54 24.64 2.69
N ASN A 205 3.74 24.18 3.06
CA ASN A 205 4.55 24.73 4.14
C ASN A 205 5.51 25.76 3.56
N PRO A 206 5.61 26.98 4.11
CA PRO A 206 6.68 27.90 3.79
C PRO A 206 7.98 27.33 4.39
N GLY A 207 8.61 26.40 3.68
CA GLY A 207 9.88 25.76 4.04
C GLY A 207 10.86 26.85 4.43
N PRO A 208 11.16 27.02 5.74
CA PRO A 208 11.60 28.31 6.22
C PRO A 208 13.05 28.48 5.83
N CYS A 209 13.29 29.27 4.79
CA CYS A 209 14.59 29.83 4.49
C CYS A 209 15.14 30.37 5.82
N GLY A 210 16.14 29.70 6.40
CA GLY A 210 16.51 29.95 7.78
C GLY A 210 16.92 31.41 7.98
N TYR A 211 17.03 31.88 9.23
CA TYR A 211 17.38 33.28 9.56
C TYR A 211 18.74 33.76 8.95
N ARG A 212 19.49 32.87 8.28
CA ARG A 212 20.74 33.13 7.54
C ARG A 212 20.71 32.67 6.05
N GLN A 213 19.53 32.43 5.49
CA GLN A 213 19.20 32.24 4.06
C GLN A 213 19.99 31.20 3.22
N SER A 214 20.85 30.37 3.81
CA SER A 214 21.79 29.53 3.03
C SER A 214 21.24 28.20 2.50
N GLY A 215 20.15 27.63 3.06
CA GLY A 215 19.67 26.30 2.69
C GLY A 215 18.16 26.12 2.82
N CYS A 216 17.57 25.37 1.88
CA CYS A 216 16.14 25.09 1.83
C CYS A 216 15.72 24.09 2.93
N ASN A 217 15.11 24.59 4.00
CA ASN A 217 14.59 23.74 5.07
C ASN A 217 13.23 23.16 4.70
N TYR A 218 12.99 21.91 5.09
CA TYR A 218 11.70 21.24 4.92
C TYR A 218 11.17 20.71 6.26
N LEU A 219 9.85 20.54 6.33
CA LEU A 219 9.12 19.79 7.34
C LEU A 219 8.05 18.98 6.60
N VAL A 220 8.11 17.66 6.75
CA VAL A 220 6.99 16.78 6.40
C VAL A 220 6.50 16.19 7.71
N ASN A 221 5.22 16.41 8.00
CA ASN A 221 4.50 15.62 9.00
C ASN A 221 3.89 14.43 8.26
N TYR A 222 3.76 13.32 8.95
CA TYR A 222 2.98 12.16 8.55
C TYR A 222 1.79 12.06 9.47
N GLY A 223 0.75 11.37 9.02
CA GLY A 223 -0.48 11.40 9.77
C GLY A 223 -0.39 10.61 11.05
N ASP A 224 0.43 9.56 11.07
CA ASP A 224 0.69 8.70 12.24
C ASP A 224 1.25 9.47 13.46
N GLY A 225 1.53 10.77 13.29
CA GLY A 225 2.18 11.67 14.23
C GLY A 225 3.70 11.66 14.07
N SER A 226 4.22 10.90 13.11
CA SER A 226 5.61 10.96 12.72
C SER A 226 5.92 12.26 11.98
N TYR A 227 7.17 12.66 11.98
CA TYR A 227 7.65 13.77 11.17
C TYR A 227 9.11 13.58 10.78
N THR A 228 9.50 14.28 9.73
CA THR A 228 10.90 14.52 9.34
C THR A 228 11.10 16.01 9.11
N ARG A 229 12.22 16.53 9.61
CA ARG A 229 12.65 17.92 9.43
C ARG A 229 14.12 17.96 9.13
N GLY A 230 14.51 18.72 8.12
CA GLY A 230 15.91 18.86 7.71
C GLY A 230 16.07 19.86 6.58
N GLU A 231 17.11 19.66 5.76
CA GLU A 231 17.36 20.47 4.56
C GLU A 231 17.18 19.63 3.29
N LEU A 232 16.74 20.24 2.19
CA LEU A 232 16.76 19.59 0.89
C LEU A 232 18.18 19.58 0.31
N GLY A 233 18.56 18.44 -0.27
CA GLY A 233 19.82 18.23 -0.97
C GLY A 233 19.59 17.64 -2.36
N LYS A 234 20.59 17.80 -3.23
CA LYS A 234 20.72 17.05 -4.48
C LYS A 234 21.80 15.99 -4.31
N GLU A 235 21.52 14.77 -4.74
CA GLU A 235 22.46 13.65 -4.69
C GLU A 235 22.27 12.72 -5.89
N ARG A 236 23.23 11.82 -6.10
CA ARG A 236 23.15 10.70 -7.04
C ARG A 236 22.52 9.50 -6.34
N VAL A 237 21.41 9.02 -6.89
CA VAL A 237 20.74 7.77 -6.50
C VAL A 237 21.05 6.68 -7.51
N ILE A 238 21.22 5.44 -7.04
CA ILE A 238 21.19 4.24 -7.88
C ILE A 238 20.08 3.33 -7.36
N LEU A 239 19.19 2.89 -8.26
CA LEU A 239 18.03 2.07 -7.93
C LEU A 239 17.90 0.94 -8.96
N GLY A 240 18.17 -0.29 -8.51
CA GLY A 240 18.41 -1.40 -9.42
C GLY A 240 19.60 -1.11 -10.34
N LYS A 241 19.37 -1.13 -11.66
CA LYS A 241 20.38 -0.78 -12.67
C LYS A 241 20.39 0.71 -13.06
N ALA A 242 19.41 1.49 -12.61
CA ALA A 242 19.27 2.88 -13.02
C ALA A 242 20.07 3.83 -12.13
N MET A 243 20.76 4.80 -12.75
CA MET A 243 21.44 5.90 -12.07
C MET A 243 20.69 7.21 -12.31
N ILE A 244 20.27 7.86 -11.24
CA ILE A 244 19.58 9.14 -11.24
C ILE A 244 20.54 10.19 -10.66
N ASN A 245 20.93 11.16 -11.46
CA ASN A 245 21.86 12.23 -11.04
C ASN A 245 21.09 13.47 -10.59
N LYS A 246 21.61 14.17 -9.57
CA LYS A 246 21.06 15.43 -9.03
C LYS A 246 19.61 15.30 -8.50
N PHE A 247 19.23 14.12 -8.04
CA PHE A 247 17.94 13.82 -7.42
C PHE A 247 17.74 14.65 -6.14
N VAL A 248 16.62 15.36 -6.04
CA VAL A 248 16.22 16.15 -4.88
C VAL A 248 15.65 15.23 -3.81
N PHE A 249 16.21 15.28 -2.60
CA PHE A 249 15.76 14.49 -1.46
C PHE A 249 15.82 15.30 -0.16
N GLY A 250 15.06 14.87 0.84
CA GLY A 250 15.13 15.41 2.21
C GLY A 250 16.28 14.79 3.01
N CYS A 251 17.16 15.63 3.55
CA CYS A 251 18.24 15.23 4.45
C CYS A 251 17.81 15.45 5.91
N GLY A 252 17.15 14.46 6.51
CA GLY A 252 16.44 14.57 7.79
C GLY A 252 17.35 14.70 9.02
N ARG A 253 17.26 15.84 9.70
CA ARG A 253 18.03 16.22 10.91
C ARG A 253 17.30 15.97 12.23
N SER A 254 15.99 15.89 12.17
CA SER A 254 15.10 15.69 13.30
C SER A 254 13.92 14.88 12.80
N ASN A 255 13.93 13.58 13.08
CA ASN A 255 12.94 12.63 12.61
C ASN A 255 12.49 11.79 13.80
N LYS A 256 11.19 11.75 14.04
CA LYS A 256 10.58 10.96 15.11
C LYS A 256 9.35 10.30 14.54
N GLY A 257 9.18 9.02 14.79
CA GLY A 257 8.11 8.29 14.14
C GLY A 257 8.26 6.78 14.12
N LEU A 258 7.46 6.15 13.26
CA LEU A 258 7.28 4.71 13.16
C LEU A 258 7.97 4.10 11.95
N PHE A 259 9.04 4.73 11.50
CA PHE A 259 9.90 4.25 10.45
C PHE A 259 10.71 2.99 10.86
N GLY A 260 10.66 2.64 12.15
CA GLY A 260 11.32 1.45 12.70
C GLY A 260 12.82 1.47 12.40
N GLY A 261 13.32 0.40 11.79
CA GLY A 261 14.71 0.26 11.36
C GLY A 261 15.04 0.89 10.00
N ALA A 262 14.08 1.49 9.29
CA ALA A 262 14.30 2.03 7.93
C ALA A 262 15.10 3.33 7.93
N SER A 263 15.94 3.53 6.92
CA SER A 263 16.73 4.75 6.73
C SER A 263 15.90 6.00 6.44
N GLY A 264 14.64 5.83 6.06
CA GLY A 264 13.70 6.89 5.70
C GLY A 264 12.60 6.35 4.79
N LEU A 265 12.18 7.15 3.83
CA LEU A 265 11.00 6.89 2.99
C LEU A 265 11.23 7.38 1.55
N MET A 266 10.68 6.63 0.59
CA MET A 266 10.61 6.95 -0.84
C MET A 266 9.18 7.33 -1.19
N GLY A 267 8.96 8.64 -1.40
CA GLY A 267 7.69 9.18 -1.83
C GLY A 267 7.44 8.93 -3.31
N LEU A 268 6.39 8.17 -3.60
CA LEU A 268 5.94 7.79 -4.94
C LEU A 268 4.68 8.55 -5.38
N GLY A 269 4.26 9.60 -4.68
CA GLY A 269 3.18 10.51 -5.10
C GLY A 269 3.41 11.21 -6.44
N ASN A 270 2.57 12.19 -6.77
CA ASN A 270 2.52 12.83 -8.09
C ASN A 270 2.84 14.34 -8.07
N SER A 271 3.54 14.85 -7.04
CA SER A 271 4.11 16.21 -7.05
C SER A 271 5.41 16.31 -7.87
N ALA A 272 5.87 17.55 -8.10
CA ALA A 272 7.17 17.84 -8.70
C ALA A 272 8.39 17.30 -7.93
N LEU A 273 8.24 16.90 -6.67
CA LEU A 273 9.32 16.37 -5.82
C LEU A 273 9.25 14.86 -5.60
N SER A 274 8.19 14.20 -6.07
CA SER A 274 8.13 12.74 -5.98
C SER A 274 9.22 12.07 -6.78
N PHE A 275 9.56 10.84 -6.38
CA PHE A 275 10.50 10.04 -7.15
C PHE A 275 10.01 9.87 -8.59
N VAL A 276 8.70 9.64 -8.77
CA VAL A 276 8.04 9.41 -10.07
C VAL A 276 8.20 10.62 -10.99
N THR A 277 7.93 11.83 -10.51
CA THR A 277 8.00 13.04 -11.36
C THR A 277 9.44 13.44 -11.64
N GLN A 278 10.32 13.44 -10.63
CA GLN A 278 11.74 13.77 -10.82
C GLN A 278 12.44 12.83 -11.82
N THR A 279 12.00 11.57 -11.87
CA THR A 279 12.54 10.56 -12.78
C THR A 279 11.66 10.32 -14.01
N SER A 280 10.63 11.14 -14.24
CA SER A 280 9.68 10.98 -15.34
C SER A 280 10.32 11.09 -16.73
N ASN A 281 11.44 11.78 -16.88
CA ASN A 281 12.21 11.85 -18.14
C ASN A 281 13.16 10.66 -18.34
N GLN A 282 13.20 9.75 -17.37
CA GLN A 282 13.90 8.47 -17.45
C GLN A 282 12.95 7.28 -17.41
N PHE A 283 11.77 7.36 -16.76
CA PHE A 283 10.83 6.24 -16.66
C PHE A 283 9.45 6.54 -17.26
N GLY A 284 9.34 7.59 -18.08
CA GLY A 284 8.09 8.01 -18.73
C GLY A 284 7.01 8.53 -17.76
N GLY A 285 7.23 8.46 -16.44
CA GLY A 285 6.18 8.67 -15.44
C GLY A 285 5.34 7.42 -15.18
N VAL A 286 5.84 6.23 -15.55
CA VAL A 286 5.20 4.94 -15.29
C VAL A 286 5.99 4.17 -14.23
N PHE A 287 5.29 3.58 -13.28
CA PHE A 287 5.84 2.60 -12.35
C PHE A 287 4.80 1.53 -12.02
N SER A 288 5.24 0.39 -11.48
CA SER A 288 4.33 -0.61 -10.92
C SER A 288 4.96 -1.34 -9.75
N TYR A 289 4.15 -1.90 -8.88
CA TYR A 289 4.62 -2.86 -7.89
C TYR A 289 3.75 -4.11 -7.83
N CYS A 290 4.32 -5.15 -7.25
CA CYS A 290 3.62 -6.34 -6.79
C CYS A 290 4.09 -6.57 -5.36
N LEU A 291 3.18 -6.45 -4.39
CA LEU A 291 3.50 -6.58 -2.97
C LEU A 291 3.40 -8.06 -2.56
N PRO A 292 4.47 -8.69 -2.04
CA PRO A 292 4.41 -10.07 -1.56
C PRO A 292 3.49 -10.19 -0.33
N SER A 293 3.14 -11.44 0.00
CA SER A 293 2.58 -11.75 1.32
C SER A 293 3.51 -11.24 2.43
N SER A 294 2.98 -11.02 3.64
CA SER A 294 3.76 -10.45 4.76
C SER A 294 4.82 -11.39 5.36
N ASP A 295 5.03 -12.57 4.77
CA ASP A 295 5.89 -13.64 5.26
C ASP A 295 7.39 -13.29 5.22
N LEU A 296 8.18 -13.92 6.10
CA LEU A 296 9.61 -13.63 6.25
C LEU A 296 10.47 -14.32 5.18
N GLY A 297 10.69 -13.63 4.07
CA GLY A 297 11.60 -14.09 3.00
C GLY A 297 11.04 -13.80 1.62
N ASP A 298 9.72 -13.70 1.53
CA ASP A 298 9.01 -13.31 0.33
C ASP A 298 9.48 -11.92 -0.15
N SER A 299 9.63 -11.81 -1.45
CA SER A 299 9.98 -10.57 -2.14
C SER A 299 9.12 -10.45 -3.38
N GLY A 300 8.57 -9.27 -3.63
CA GLY A 300 7.91 -8.94 -4.89
C GLY A 300 8.79 -8.01 -5.71
N SER A 301 8.18 -7.23 -6.60
CA SER A 301 8.94 -6.28 -7.44
C SER A 301 8.36 -4.86 -7.42
N LEU A 302 9.23 -3.86 -7.36
CA LEU A 302 9.00 -2.49 -7.82
C LEU A 302 9.65 -2.35 -9.20
N ASN A 303 8.85 -1.98 -10.21
CA ASN A 303 9.29 -1.73 -11.57
C ASN A 303 9.13 -0.24 -11.87
N LEU A 304 10.13 0.37 -12.49
CA LEU A 304 10.06 1.71 -13.04
C LEU A 304 10.16 1.62 -14.56
N GLY A 305 9.33 2.39 -15.25
CA GLY A 305 9.20 2.32 -16.70
C GLY A 305 8.00 1.47 -17.15
N GLY A 306 7.85 1.37 -18.46
CA GLY A 306 6.68 0.82 -19.15
C GLY A 306 6.88 -0.59 -19.70
N ASN A 307 7.96 -1.30 -19.35
CA ASN A 307 8.17 -2.65 -19.85
C ASN A 307 7.30 -3.70 -19.12
N TYR A 308 6.10 -3.91 -19.67
CA TYR A 308 5.13 -4.93 -19.25
C TYR A 308 5.62 -6.37 -19.42
N SER A 309 6.68 -6.64 -20.20
CA SER A 309 7.18 -8.00 -20.46
C SER A 309 7.83 -8.67 -19.23
N MET A 310 7.99 -7.95 -18.12
CA MET A 310 8.55 -8.47 -16.87
C MET A 310 7.48 -8.89 -15.85
N TYR A 311 6.19 -8.76 -16.17
CA TYR A 311 5.12 -8.96 -15.21
C TYR A 311 4.64 -10.42 -15.28
N LYS A 312 4.39 -11.05 -14.13
CA LYS A 312 3.98 -12.46 -14.04
C LYS A 312 2.46 -12.61 -13.85
N ASN A 313 1.70 -11.71 -14.46
CA ASN A 313 0.26 -11.61 -14.27
C ASN A 313 -0.47 -12.90 -14.67
N VAL A 314 -1.41 -13.32 -13.83
CA VAL A 314 -2.37 -14.40 -14.08
C VAL A 314 -3.59 -13.88 -14.85
N THR A 315 -3.96 -12.61 -14.65
CA THR A 315 -5.06 -11.94 -15.37
C THR A 315 -4.57 -10.81 -16.29
N PRO A 316 -5.35 -10.42 -17.32
CA PRO A 316 -5.09 -9.17 -18.05
C PRO A 316 -5.09 -7.96 -17.11
N ILE A 317 -4.30 -6.92 -17.44
CA ILE A 317 -4.32 -5.66 -16.68
C ILE A 317 -5.61 -4.91 -17.02
N SER A 318 -6.47 -4.69 -16.03
CA SER A 318 -7.66 -3.84 -16.16
C SER A 318 -7.38 -2.45 -15.62
N TYR A 319 -7.69 -1.41 -16.40
CA TYR A 319 -7.33 -0.02 -16.11
C TYR A 319 -8.56 0.84 -15.76
N THR A 320 -8.44 1.63 -14.68
CA THR A 320 -9.36 2.72 -14.33
C THR A 320 -8.65 4.06 -14.46
N LYS A 321 -9.41 5.13 -14.70
CA LYS A 321 -8.88 6.50 -14.66
C LYS A 321 -8.61 6.95 -13.23
N MET A 322 -7.58 7.75 -13.07
CA MET A 322 -7.37 8.57 -11.88
C MET A 322 -8.38 9.71 -11.88
N VAL A 323 -9.06 9.90 -10.75
CA VAL A 323 -9.99 11.02 -10.55
C VAL A 323 -9.19 12.29 -10.36
N HIS A 324 -9.29 13.22 -11.30
CA HIS A 324 -8.66 14.53 -11.18
C HIS A 324 -9.46 15.44 -10.26
N SER A 325 -9.22 15.33 -8.95
CA SER A 325 -9.79 16.24 -7.95
C SER A 325 -8.85 17.44 -7.72
N PRO A 326 -9.32 18.69 -7.87
CA PRO A 326 -8.51 19.87 -7.57
C PRO A 326 -8.06 19.90 -6.10
N GLY A 327 -6.76 20.07 -5.86
CA GLY A 327 -6.17 19.99 -4.51
C GLY A 327 -5.63 18.61 -4.12
N LEU A 328 -6.01 17.58 -4.88
CA LEU A 328 -5.68 16.17 -4.69
C LEU A 328 -4.68 15.62 -5.73
N SER A 329 -4.16 16.47 -6.63
CA SER A 329 -3.39 16.03 -7.82
C SER A 329 -2.08 15.30 -7.56
N THR A 330 -1.55 15.35 -6.33
CA THR A 330 -0.38 14.56 -5.89
C THR A 330 -0.74 13.14 -5.46
N PHE A 331 -2.02 12.87 -5.20
CA PHE A 331 -2.55 11.60 -4.73
C PHE A 331 -3.17 10.78 -5.86
N TYR A 332 -3.03 9.46 -5.78
CA TYR A 332 -3.66 8.53 -6.72
C TYR A 332 -5.10 8.22 -6.30
N MET A 333 -5.98 9.17 -6.62
CA MET A 333 -7.42 9.07 -6.40
C MET A 333 -8.08 8.25 -7.51
N LEU A 334 -8.95 7.31 -7.15
CA LEU A 334 -9.76 6.48 -8.05
C LEU A 334 -11.24 6.63 -7.71
N ASN A 335 -12.12 6.22 -8.63
CA ASN A 335 -13.56 6.23 -8.42
C ASN A 335 -14.04 4.83 -8.01
N LEU A 336 -14.25 4.59 -6.70
CA LEU A 336 -14.79 3.32 -6.18
C LEU A 336 -16.31 3.29 -6.36
N THR A 337 -16.77 2.52 -7.35
CA THR A 337 -18.18 2.43 -7.74
C THR A 337 -18.93 1.31 -7.03
N GLY A 338 -18.24 0.40 -6.36
CA GLY A 338 -18.88 -0.64 -5.54
C GLY A 338 -17.89 -1.60 -4.90
N ILE A 339 -18.40 -2.42 -3.98
CA ILE A 339 -17.70 -3.57 -3.41
C ILE A 339 -18.62 -4.78 -3.52
N ARG A 340 -18.05 -5.97 -3.77
CA ARG A 340 -18.75 -7.26 -3.67
C ARG A 340 -18.14 -8.12 -2.56
N VAL A 341 -18.98 -8.83 -1.84
CA VAL A 341 -18.61 -9.83 -0.83
C VAL A 341 -19.22 -11.17 -1.23
N GLY A 342 -18.40 -12.17 -1.57
CA GLY A 342 -18.84 -13.47 -2.06
C GLY A 342 -19.82 -13.39 -3.23
N GLY A 343 -19.55 -12.52 -4.20
CA GLY A 343 -20.43 -12.22 -5.34
C GLY A 343 -21.57 -11.22 -5.06
N VAL A 344 -21.95 -11.00 -3.79
CA VAL A 344 -23.04 -10.09 -3.42
C VAL A 344 -22.56 -8.64 -3.43
N GLY A 345 -23.15 -7.81 -4.29
CA GLY A 345 -22.86 -6.37 -4.35
C GLY A 345 -23.43 -5.62 -3.14
N LEU A 346 -22.60 -4.79 -2.50
CA LEU A 346 -23.00 -3.94 -1.38
C LEU A 346 -23.77 -2.71 -1.87
N ASN A 347 -24.77 -2.30 -1.11
CA ASN A 347 -25.49 -1.04 -1.33
C ASN A 347 -25.03 0.01 -0.32
N SER A 348 -24.44 1.11 -0.79
CA SER A 348 -24.17 2.32 -0.01
C SER A 348 -24.27 3.53 -0.93
N THR A 349 -24.83 4.62 -0.41
CA THR A 349 -24.90 5.92 -1.09
C THR A 349 -23.54 6.56 -1.32
N SER A 350 -22.51 6.16 -0.56
CA SER A 350 -21.21 6.84 -0.51
C SER A 350 -20.21 6.34 -1.56
N PHE A 351 -20.55 5.27 -2.31
CA PHE A 351 -19.79 4.90 -3.51
C PHE A 351 -19.79 6.05 -4.51
N GLY A 352 -18.62 6.32 -5.10
CA GLY A 352 -18.40 7.38 -6.08
C GLY A 352 -18.52 8.84 -5.59
N GLN A 353 -18.77 9.11 -4.29
CA GLN A 353 -18.92 10.50 -3.82
C GLN A 353 -17.58 11.25 -3.68
N ASN A 354 -16.63 10.70 -2.91
CA ASN A 354 -15.38 11.37 -2.55
C ASN A 354 -14.12 10.76 -3.21
N GLY A 355 -14.31 9.72 -4.03
CA GLY A 355 -13.23 8.87 -4.53
C GLY A 355 -12.57 8.02 -3.43
N VAL A 356 -11.50 7.33 -3.81
CA VAL A 356 -10.67 6.51 -2.93
C VAL A 356 -9.18 6.73 -3.24
N LEU A 357 -8.37 6.91 -2.21
CA LEU A 357 -6.92 6.98 -2.32
C LEU A 357 -6.33 5.55 -2.37
N LEU A 358 -5.44 5.29 -3.33
CA LEU A 358 -4.64 4.06 -3.37
C LEU A 358 -3.25 4.30 -2.74
N ASP A 359 -3.01 3.73 -1.55
CA ASP A 359 -1.85 4.06 -0.72
C ASP A 359 -1.07 2.82 -0.24
N SER A 360 0.23 2.75 -0.55
CA SER A 360 1.15 1.74 -0.01
C SER A 360 1.71 2.08 1.38
N GLY A 361 1.62 3.34 1.79
CA GLY A 361 2.02 3.87 3.11
C GLY A 361 1.00 3.59 4.23
N THR A 362 -0.27 3.44 3.89
CA THR A 362 -1.32 2.92 4.78
C THR A 362 -1.33 1.40 4.77
N VAL A 363 -1.51 0.76 5.92
CA VAL A 363 -1.48 -0.70 6.07
C VAL A 363 -2.86 -1.30 5.75
N ILE A 364 -3.88 -0.92 6.52
CA ILE A 364 -5.22 -1.50 6.48
C ILE A 364 -6.17 -0.58 5.70
N THR A 365 -7.01 -1.14 4.82
CA THR A 365 -8.01 -0.35 4.09
C THR A 365 -9.00 0.34 5.03
N ARG A 366 -9.30 1.60 4.75
CA ARG A 366 -10.31 2.42 5.43
C ARG A 366 -11.46 2.77 4.50
N LEU A 367 -12.68 2.55 4.99
CA LEU A 367 -13.91 2.79 4.26
C LEU A 367 -14.81 3.75 5.05
N PRO A 368 -15.63 4.60 4.40
CA PRO A 368 -16.65 5.40 5.06
C PRO A 368 -17.56 4.53 5.93
N PRO A 369 -18.03 5.00 7.10
CA PRO A 369 -18.81 4.21 8.05
C PRO A 369 -19.97 3.40 7.44
N SER A 370 -20.72 3.97 6.49
CA SER A 370 -21.80 3.26 5.79
C SER A 370 -21.30 2.08 4.96
N VAL A 371 -20.20 2.28 4.20
CA VAL A 371 -19.58 1.26 3.35
C VAL A 371 -18.94 0.17 4.19
N TYR A 372 -18.23 0.55 5.27
CA TYR A 372 -17.65 -0.41 6.22
C TYR A 372 -18.72 -1.28 6.88
N THR A 373 -19.83 -0.66 7.30
CA THR A 373 -20.94 -1.36 7.96
C THR A 373 -21.62 -2.34 7.00
N ALA A 374 -21.85 -1.96 5.75
CA ALA A 374 -22.37 -2.85 4.72
C ALA A 374 -21.42 -4.04 4.45
N LEU A 375 -20.11 -3.80 4.34
CA LEU A 375 -19.09 -4.83 4.11
C LEU A 375 -19.05 -5.81 5.28
N LYS A 376 -18.95 -5.30 6.51
CA LYS A 376 -18.95 -6.10 7.74
C LYS A 376 -20.21 -6.95 7.86
N ALA A 377 -21.39 -6.37 7.61
CA ALA A 377 -22.66 -7.08 7.73
C ALA A 377 -22.78 -8.25 6.74
N GLU A 378 -22.46 -8.03 5.46
CA GLU A 378 -22.51 -9.09 4.45
C GLU A 378 -21.41 -10.14 4.66
N PHE A 379 -20.21 -9.73 5.08
CA PHE A 379 -19.12 -10.68 5.37
C PHE A 379 -19.47 -11.60 6.55
N VAL A 380 -19.94 -11.04 7.68
CA VAL A 380 -20.34 -11.84 8.86
C VAL A 380 -21.54 -12.76 8.53
N LYS A 381 -22.49 -12.29 7.71
CA LYS A 381 -23.62 -13.09 7.20
C LYS A 381 -23.16 -14.31 6.39
N GLN A 382 -22.13 -14.18 5.55
CA GLN A 382 -21.64 -15.29 4.72
C GLN A 382 -20.57 -16.17 5.41
N PHE A 383 -19.91 -15.63 6.43
CA PHE A 383 -18.92 -16.29 7.28
C PHE A 383 -19.48 -16.63 8.68
N SER A 384 -20.79 -16.92 8.74
CA SER A 384 -21.49 -17.32 9.95
C SER A 384 -21.08 -18.72 10.43
N GLY A 385 -21.07 -18.95 11.75
CA GLY A 385 -20.83 -20.28 12.34
C GLY A 385 -19.41 -20.52 12.85
N PHE A 386 -18.52 -19.54 12.74
CA PHE A 386 -17.19 -19.55 13.36
C PHE A 386 -17.20 -18.83 14.72
N PRO A 387 -16.41 -19.27 15.72
CA PRO A 387 -16.35 -18.59 17.02
C PRO A 387 -15.79 -17.17 16.89
N GLU A 388 -16.44 -16.21 17.55
CA GLU A 388 -15.91 -14.84 17.66
C GLU A 388 -14.68 -14.77 18.58
N ALA A 389 -13.84 -13.75 18.37
CA ALA A 389 -12.73 -13.38 19.24
C ALA A 389 -12.79 -11.88 19.57
N PRO A 390 -12.15 -11.42 20.67
CA PRO A 390 -12.13 -10.00 21.01
C PRO A 390 -11.55 -9.13 19.88
N ALA A 391 -12.18 -7.97 19.67
CA ALA A 391 -11.71 -6.93 18.76
C ALA A 391 -10.24 -6.55 19.03
N PHE A 392 -9.51 -6.22 17.97
CA PHE A 392 -8.08 -5.90 18.05
C PHE A 392 -7.76 -4.55 17.41
N SER A 393 -7.45 -3.57 18.26
CA SER A 393 -7.13 -2.21 17.82
C SER A 393 -8.30 -1.61 17.02
N ILE A 394 -8.08 -1.26 15.76
CA ILE A 394 -9.09 -0.82 14.78
C ILE A 394 -9.96 -1.94 14.21
N LEU A 395 -9.54 -3.20 14.33
CA LEU A 395 -10.21 -4.33 13.71
C LEU A 395 -11.30 -4.84 14.65
N ASP A 396 -12.54 -4.49 14.36
CA ASP A 396 -13.68 -4.69 15.27
C ASP A 396 -14.44 -6.03 15.05
N THR A 397 -13.97 -6.84 14.11
CA THR A 397 -14.60 -8.09 13.66
C THR A 397 -13.54 -9.17 13.62
N CYS A 398 -13.53 -10.03 14.65
CA CYS A 398 -12.49 -11.03 14.85
C CYS A 398 -13.07 -12.40 15.20
N PHE A 399 -12.36 -13.46 14.83
CA PHE A 399 -12.72 -14.86 15.04
C PHE A 399 -11.58 -15.63 15.72
N ASN A 400 -11.93 -16.75 16.35
CA ASN A 400 -10.98 -17.76 16.82
C ASN A 400 -11.13 -18.98 15.92
N LEU A 401 -10.14 -19.19 15.03
CA LEU A 401 -10.10 -20.30 14.08
C LEU A 401 -9.02 -21.34 14.45
N SER A 402 -8.45 -21.29 15.65
CA SER A 402 -7.32 -22.14 16.07
C SER A 402 -7.58 -23.67 16.02
N THR A 403 -8.85 -24.09 16.04
CA THR A 403 -9.27 -25.50 15.92
C THR A 403 -9.52 -25.96 14.48
N TYR A 404 -9.43 -25.07 13.50
CA TYR A 404 -9.71 -25.35 12.10
C TYR A 404 -8.40 -25.45 11.30
N LYS A 405 -8.35 -26.36 10.32
CA LYS A 405 -7.20 -26.46 9.40
C LYS A 405 -7.35 -25.53 8.21
N GLU A 406 -8.55 -25.48 7.66
CA GLU A 406 -8.91 -24.69 6.48
C GLU A 406 -10.30 -24.11 6.70
N VAL A 407 -10.56 -22.92 6.13
CA VAL A 407 -11.88 -22.30 6.14
C VAL A 407 -12.21 -21.69 4.77
N ASN A 408 -13.48 -21.80 4.36
CA ASN A 408 -13.98 -21.15 3.14
C ASN A 408 -14.39 -19.71 3.47
N ILE A 409 -13.60 -18.73 3.02
CA ILE A 409 -13.84 -17.31 3.29
C ILE A 409 -14.53 -16.65 2.08
N PRO A 410 -15.52 -15.76 2.26
CA PRO A 410 -16.11 -15.00 1.16
C PRO A 410 -15.04 -14.20 0.41
N THR A 411 -15.13 -14.14 -0.92
CA THR A 411 -14.30 -13.23 -1.72
C THR A 411 -14.61 -11.77 -1.36
N VAL A 412 -13.63 -10.87 -1.52
CA VAL A 412 -13.85 -9.42 -1.46
C VAL A 412 -13.29 -8.80 -2.73
N GLN A 413 -14.12 -8.05 -3.43
CA GLN A 413 -13.76 -7.37 -4.67
C GLN A 413 -14.15 -5.89 -4.59
N MET A 414 -13.28 -5.02 -5.08
CA MET A 414 -13.53 -3.58 -5.22
C MET A 414 -13.66 -3.26 -6.72
N ALA A 415 -14.77 -2.63 -7.11
CA ALA A 415 -15.04 -2.25 -8.49
C ALA A 415 -14.85 -0.74 -8.68
N PHE A 416 -14.22 -0.35 -9.77
CA PHE A 416 -13.94 1.03 -10.14
C PHE A 416 -14.60 1.42 -11.47
N GLU A 417 -14.69 2.74 -11.70
CA GLU A 417 -15.14 3.30 -12.98
C GLU A 417 -14.35 2.71 -14.16
N GLY A 418 -15.06 2.34 -15.24
CA GLY A 418 -14.47 1.69 -16.40
C GLY A 418 -14.34 0.16 -16.29
N ASN A 419 -14.96 -0.45 -15.26
CA ASN A 419 -14.95 -1.91 -15.02
C ASN A 419 -13.56 -2.48 -14.67
N ALA A 420 -12.68 -1.66 -14.10
CA ALA A 420 -11.50 -2.19 -13.42
C ALA A 420 -11.91 -2.76 -12.06
N GLU A 421 -11.28 -3.88 -11.68
CA GLU A 421 -11.59 -4.58 -10.43
C GLU A 421 -10.30 -4.92 -9.70
N LEU A 422 -10.28 -4.67 -8.39
CA LEU A 422 -9.26 -5.16 -7.47
C LEU A 422 -9.87 -6.32 -6.71
N ASN A 423 -9.39 -7.53 -6.99
CA ASN A 423 -9.74 -8.74 -6.27
C ASN A 423 -8.79 -8.86 -5.07
N VAL A 424 -9.32 -8.80 -3.85
CA VAL A 424 -8.49 -8.93 -2.64
C VAL A 424 -8.03 -10.37 -2.53
N HIS A 425 -6.72 -10.58 -2.51
CA HIS A 425 -6.13 -11.90 -2.30
C HIS A 425 -6.58 -12.50 -0.96
N VAL A 426 -6.68 -13.83 -0.86
CA VAL A 426 -7.20 -14.52 0.34
C VAL A 426 -6.46 -14.10 1.63
N ASN A 427 -5.14 -13.91 1.55
CA ASN A 427 -4.29 -13.42 2.64
C ASN A 427 -4.58 -11.96 3.04
N GLY A 428 -5.10 -11.15 2.12
CA GLY A 428 -5.43 -9.73 2.32
C GLY A 428 -6.84 -9.50 2.90
N ILE A 429 -7.67 -10.54 3.05
CA ILE A 429 -9.00 -10.43 3.66
C ILE A 429 -8.91 -10.49 5.19
N PHE A 430 -8.00 -11.30 5.73
CA PHE A 430 -7.85 -11.52 7.16
C PHE A 430 -6.46 -11.11 7.68
N TYR A 431 -6.45 -10.41 8.80
CA TYR A 431 -5.27 -10.04 9.55
C TYR A 431 -5.03 -11.02 10.71
N PHE A 432 -3.94 -11.76 10.67
CA PHE A 432 -3.55 -12.71 11.72
C PHE A 432 -2.93 -11.97 12.91
N VAL A 433 -3.75 -11.65 13.92
CA VAL A 433 -3.30 -11.00 15.16
C VAL A 433 -2.45 -11.96 16.00
N LYS A 434 -2.77 -13.26 15.94
CA LYS A 434 -1.98 -14.33 16.54
C LYS A 434 -1.64 -15.41 15.50
N PRO A 435 -0.40 -15.93 15.48
CA PRO A 435 0.02 -16.97 14.54
C PRO A 435 -0.77 -18.28 14.60
N ASP A 436 -1.35 -18.60 15.76
CA ASP A 436 -2.14 -19.81 16.00
C ASP A 436 -3.58 -19.70 15.48
N ALA A 437 -3.95 -18.58 14.84
CA ALA A 437 -5.31 -18.23 14.43
C ALA A 437 -6.34 -18.17 15.59
N SER A 438 -5.90 -18.14 16.86
CA SER A 438 -6.80 -17.94 18.01
C SER A 438 -7.36 -16.52 18.11
N GLN A 439 -6.82 -15.60 17.31
CA GLN A 439 -7.38 -14.28 17.04
C GLN A 439 -6.97 -13.85 15.62
N ILE A 440 -7.93 -13.85 14.72
CA ILE A 440 -7.81 -13.42 13.32
C ILE A 440 -8.93 -12.44 13.02
N CYS A 441 -8.64 -11.30 12.40
CA CYS A 441 -9.58 -10.20 12.28
C CYS A 441 -9.77 -9.75 10.82
N LEU A 442 -10.99 -9.40 10.43
CA LEU A 442 -11.28 -8.85 9.11
C LEU A 442 -10.38 -7.62 8.86
N ALA A 443 -9.60 -7.63 7.79
CA ALA A 443 -8.51 -6.67 7.55
C ALA A 443 -9.00 -5.34 6.97
N PHE A 444 -10.11 -4.82 7.48
CA PHE A 444 -10.75 -3.57 7.10
C PHE A 444 -11.13 -2.79 8.36
N ALA A 445 -11.20 -1.46 8.27
CA ALA A 445 -11.68 -0.64 9.37
C ALA A 445 -12.50 0.57 8.87
N SER A 446 -13.38 1.07 9.74
CA SER A 446 -14.12 2.30 9.49
C SER A 446 -13.22 3.53 9.51
N LEU A 447 -13.55 4.52 8.68
CA LEU A 447 -13.23 5.93 8.90
C LEU A 447 -14.02 6.49 10.10
N MET A 448 -13.67 7.70 10.55
CA MET A 448 -14.35 8.36 11.66
C MET A 448 -15.61 9.11 11.20
N TYR A 449 -15.58 9.66 9.98
CA TYR A 449 -16.71 10.39 9.37
C TYR A 449 -17.00 9.90 7.95
N GLU A 450 -18.20 10.19 7.44
CA GLU A 450 -18.67 9.72 6.13
C GLU A 450 -18.13 10.55 4.96
N ASP A 451 -17.74 11.80 5.22
CA ASP A 451 -17.10 12.71 4.28
C ASP A 451 -15.56 12.54 4.20
N GLU A 452 -14.97 11.70 5.05
CA GLU A 452 -13.56 11.30 4.92
C GLU A 452 -13.35 10.43 3.67
N ILE A 453 -12.21 10.64 3.00
CA ILE A 453 -11.82 9.91 1.80
C ILE A 453 -11.39 8.48 2.15
N ALA A 454 -11.98 7.51 1.46
CA ALA A 454 -11.61 6.10 1.54
C ALA A 454 -10.12 5.91 1.19
N ILE A 455 -9.45 4.93 1.81
CA ILE A 455 -8.05 4.60 1.54
C ILE A 455 -7.90 3.10 1.37
N ILE A 456 -7.43 2.63 0.21
CA ILE A 456 -7.03 1.23 -0.01
C ILE A 456 -5.59 1.09 0.46
N GLY A 457 -5.39 0.35 1.56
CA GLY A 457 -4.09 0.11 2.18
C GLY A 457 -3.31 -1.02 1.52
N ASN A 458 -2.02 -1.16 1.87
CA ASN A 458 -1.12 -2.13 1.27
C ASN A 458 -1.50 -3.60 1.52
N TYR A 459 -2.23 -3.90 2.60
CA TYR A 459 -2.62 -5.26 2.94
C TYR A 459 -3.64 -5.84 1.95
N GLN A 460 -4.49 -5.00 1.37
CA GLN A 460 -5.43 -5.38 0.29
C GLN A 460 -4.79 -5.37 -1.10
N GLN A 461 -3.53 -4.91 -1.22
CA GLN A 461 -2.76 -4.85 -2.47
C GLN A 461 -1.69 -5.97 -2.55
N GLN A 462 -1.74 -6.94 -1.65
CA GLN A 462 -0.90 -8.13 -1.67
C GLN A 462 -1.29 -9.08 -2.81
N ASN A 463 -0.30 -9.70 -3.46
CA ASN A 463 -0.50 -10.60 -4.61
C ASN A 463 -1.31 -9.95 -5.76
N LEU A 464 -1.04 -8.67 -5.97
CA LEU A 464 -1.67 -7.84 -6.99
C LEU A 464 -0.60 -6.96 -7.65
N ARG A 465 -0.54 -7.01 -8.99
CA ARG A 465 0.21 -6.05 -9.80
C ARG A 465 -0.59 -4.75 -9.87
N VAL A 466 -0.05 -3.69 -9.28
CA VAL A 466 -0.59 -2.33 -9.37
C VAL A 466 0.31 -1.50 -10.28
N VAL A 467 -0.24 -0.96 -11.36
CA VAL A 467 0.46 -0.14 -12.36
C VAL A 467 -0.04 1.29 -12.29
N TYR A 468 0.86 2.25 -12.23
CA TYR A 468 0.56 3.68 -12.25
C TYR A 468 1.13 4.31 -13.51
N ASP A 469 0.28 4.87 -14.37
CA ASP A 469 0.68 5.72 -15.48
C ASP A 469 0.22 7.17 -15.19
N THR A 470 1.18 8.00 -14.76
CA THR A 470 0.94 9.40 -14.42
C THR A 470 0.74 10.31 -15.63
N LYS A 471 0.91 9.80 -16.86
CA LYS A 471 0.78 10.57 -18.11
C LYS A 471 -0.54 10.33 -18.80
N GLN A 472 -1.01 9.08 -18.75
CA GLN A 472 -2.35 8.71 -19.17
C GLN A 472 -3.38 8.91 -18.05
N PHE A 473 -2.94 9.20 -16.81
CA PHE A 473 -3.80 9.32 -15.62
C PHE A 473 -4.65 8.06 -15.41
N VAL A 474 -4.01 6.89 -15.41
CA VAL A 474 -4.68 5.59 -15.19
C VAL A 474 -3.92 4.72 -14.19
N VAL A 475 -4.67 3.94 -13.42
CA VAL A 475 -4.14 2.84 -12.59
C VAL A 475 -4.64 1.52 -13.16
N GLY A 476 -3.73 0.57 -13.30
CA GLY A 476 -4.00 -0.79 -13.77
C GLY A 476 -3.85 -1.82 -12.67
N PHE A 477 -4.74 -2.81 -12.64
CA PHE A 477 -4.73 -3.93 -11.70
C PHE A 477 -4.65 -5.27 -12.46
N ALA A 478 -3.84 -6.21 -11.98
CA ALA A 478 -3.86 -7.61 -12.38
C ALA A 478 -3.49 -8.52 -11.20
N GLU A 479 -4.06 -9.73 -11.15
CA GLU A 479 -3.65 -10.75 -10.18
C GLU A 479 -2.25 -11.26 -10.56
N GLU A 480 -1.30 -11.28 -9.61
CA GLU A 480 0.06 -11.78 -9.80
C GLU A 480 0.53 -12.38 -8.47
N GLU A 481 0.99 -13.63 -8.46
CA GLU A 481 1.67 -14.19 -7.30
C GLU A 481 3.04 -13.49 -7.18
N CYS A 482 3.16 -12.58 -6.20
CA CYS A 482 4.27 -11.63 -6.16
C CYS A 482 5.59 -12.26 -5.70
N SER A 483 6.34 -12.83 -6.64
CA SER A 483 7.75 -13.23 -6.49
C SER A 483 8.70 -12.28 -7.25
N PHE A 484 9.86 -11.98 -6.67
CA PHE A 484 10.94 -11.29 -7.37
C PHE A 484 11.64 -12.24 -8.35
N ASP A 485 12.03 -13.42 -7.87
CA ASP A 485 12.59 -14.52 -8.67
C ASP A 485 11.55 -15.06 -9.64
#